data_AF-D6RPC5-F1
#
_entry.id   AF-D6RPC5-F1
#
_cell.length_a   1.000
_cell.length_b   1.000
_cell.length_c   1.000
_cell.angle_alpha   90.00
_cell.angle_beta   90.00
_cell.angle_gamma   90.00
#
_symmetry.space_group_name_H-M   'P 1'
#
loop_
_entity.id
_entity.type
_entity.pdbx_description
1 polymer ?
#
loop_
_entity_poly.entity_id
_entity_poly.type
_entity_poly.pdbx_seq_one_letter_code
_entity_poly.pdbx_strand_id
1 'polypeptide(L)'
;MGQMMEVDPVKEGKSIPWCLAAQGVNQQDIQEPVAMETDGDATSVQRHETEIDGTACNKEPDIATHGDSGFFRPYSSLFASYPTLRLGLGGNPGANSIAPLDGGDVSSSPSFEHSLLPDLQALRAAALIKQLDPERQICQFEVPGGGICRDAKCDDLHLSRLHNAEMVDPDDHDVAALLCSTGGLPPLDKVLSALQDARLKDTTSTLETRVARVMQSLRHPGPWAPPST
;
A
#
# COMPACT_ATOMS: atom_id res chain seq x y z
N MET A 1 40.16 47.94 19.33
CA MET A 1 39.01 47.39 20.05
C MET A 1 38.25 46.51 19.07
N GLY A 2 38.58 45.22 19.00
CA GLY A 2 37.92 44.27 18.11
C GLY A 2 37.60 43.02 18.92
N GLN A 3 36.33 42.83 19.25
CA GLN A 3 35.84 41.60 19.88
C GLN A 3 35.82 40.52 18.80
N MET A 4 36.71 39.54 18.93
CA MET A 4 36.64 38.29 18.18
C MET A 4 35.58 37.43 18.86
N MET A 5 34.48 37.16 18.14
CA MET A 5 33.46 36.20 18.59
C MET A 5 33.98 34.80 18.31
N GLU A 6 34.22 34.06 19.39
CA GLU A 6 34.56 32.65 19.39
C GLU A 6 33.32 31.86 18.98
N VAL A 7 33.39 31.15 17.85
CA VAL A 7 32.30 30.35 17.32
C VAL A 7 32.49 28.92 17.83
N ASP A 8 31.59 28.47 18.69
CA ASP A 8 31.59 27.11 19.22
C ASP A 8 31.40 26.07 18.09
N PRO A 9 32.17 24.97 18.08
CA PRO A 9 32.02 23.93 17.08
C PRO A 9 30.70 23.16 17.28
N VAL A 10 29.93 23.08 16.20
CA VAL A 10 28.73 22.25 16.06
C VAL A 10 29.09 20.80 16.37
N LYS A 11 28.52 20.26 17.46
CA LYS A 11 28.62 18.84 17.79
C LYS A 11 27.89 18.04 16.72
N GLU A 12 28.66 17.34 15.90
CA GLU A 12 28.16 16.37 14.93
C GLU A 12 27.24 15.36 15.63
N GLY A 13 25.97 15.37 15.22
CA GLY A 13 24.98 14.40 15.65
C GLY A 13 25.42 13.02 15.19
N LYS A 14 25.64 12.13 16.16
CA LYS A 14 25.92 10.71 15.93
C LYS A 14 24.81 10.12 15.05
N SER A 15 25.18 9.82 13.81
CA SER A 15 24.41 8.99 12.90
C SER A 15 24.10 7.65 13.59
N ILE A 16 22.85 7.43 13.95
CA ILE A 16 22.40 6.16 14.52
C ILE A 16 22.33 5.16 13.37
N PRO A 17 23.15 4.09 13.36
CA PRO A 17 23.02 3.05 12.35
C PRO A 17 21.69 2.32 12.58
N TRP A 18 20.88 2.24 11.53
CA TRP A 18 19.72 1.34 11.47
C TRP A 18 20.25 -0.10 11.35
N CYS A 19 20.75 -0.65 12.47
CA CYS A 19 21.04 -2.07 12.56
C CYS A 19 19.71 -2.81 12.71
N LEU A 20 19.29 -3.40 11.59
CA LEU A 20 18.37 -4.53 11.50
C LEU A 20 18.81 -5.62 12.50
N ALA A 21 18.21 -5.63 13.68
CA ALA A 21 18.31 -6.76 14.59
C ALA A 21 17.27 -7.79 14.16
N ALA A 22 17.66 -8.69 13.25
CA ALA A 22 16.96 -9.94 13.04
C ALA A 22 17.13 -10.79 14.32
N GLN A 23 16.17 -10.67 15.24
CA GLN A 23 16.08 -11.60 16.36
C GLN A 23 15.64 -12.96 15.79
N GLY A 24 16.57 -13.92 15.85
CA GLY A 24 16.29 -15.31 15.56
C GLY A 24 15.17 -15.81 16.46
N VAL A 25 14.04 -16.11 15.85
CA VAL A 25 12.92 -16.75 16.54
C VAL A 25 13.35 -18.18 16.85
N ASN A 26 13.49 -18.46 18.14
CA ASN A 26 13.79 -19.77 18.68
C ASN A 26 12.59 -20.69 18.38
N GLN A 27 12.77 -21.57 17.40
CA GLN A 27 11.78 -22.54 16.92
C GLN A 27 11.66 -23.66 17.94
N GLN A 28 10.87 -23.44 18.99
CA GLN A 28 10.49 -24.50 19.92
C GLN A 28 9.27 -25.26 19.36
N ASP A 29 9.53 -26.52 19.01
CA ASP A 29 8.67 -27.68 19.26
C ASP A 29 7.16 -27.48 19.02
N ILE A 30 6.77 -27.49 17.74
CA ILE A 30 5.39 -27.79 17.35
C ILE A 30 5.32 -29.31 17.21
N GLN A 31 4.71 -29.96 18.20
CA GLN A 31 4.28 -31.36 18.11
C GLN A 31 3.41 -31.55 16.86
N GLU A 32 3.84 -32.43 15.97
CA GLU A 32 3.07 -32.87 14.81
C GLU A 32 1.77 -33.56 15.26
N PRO A 33 0.59 -33.15 14.75
CA PRO A 33 -0.61 -33.95 14.90
C PRO A 33 -0.52 -35.20 14.01
N VAL A 34 -0.74 -36.34 14.65
CA VAL A 34 -0.85 -37.69 14.07
C VAL A 34 -1.74 -37.66 12.83
N ALA A 35 -1.15 -38.01 11.68
CA ALA A 35 -1.84 -38.20 10.42
C ALA A 35 -2.89 -39.32 10.56
N MET A 36 -4.16 -38.97 10.35
CA MET A 36 -5.24 -39.92 10.17
C MET A 36 -5.38 -40.14 8.66
N GLU A 37 -4.87 -41.28 8.20
CA GLU A 37 -4.96 -41.72 6.81
C GLU A 37 -6.44 -41.92 6.42
N THR A 38 -6.92 -41.15 5.44
CA THR A 38 -8.16 -41.44 4.75
C THR A 38 -7.82 -41.87 3.33
N ASP A 39 -7.88 -43.16 3.09
CA ASP A 39 -7.92 -43.76 1.77
C ASP A 39 -9.13 -43.22 1.00
N GLY A 40 -8.87 -42.46 -0.06
CA GLY A 40 -9.89 -41.70 -0.79
C GLY A 40 -9.62 -41.68 -2.29
N ASP A 41 -9.93 -42.82 -2.90
CA ASP A 41 -10.41 -43.06 -4.27
C ASP A 41 -9.86 -42.23 -5.45
N ALA A 42 -9.16 -42.93 -6.34
CA ALA A 42 -8.56 -42.42 -7.56
C ALA A 42 -9.62 -42.21 -8.66
N THR A 43 -10.03 -40.95 -8.88
CA THR A 43 -10.73 -40.57 -10.11
C THR A 43 -9.74 -40.14 -11.19
N SER A 44 -9.44 -41.12 -12.05
CA SER A 44 -8.73 -40.94 -13.32
C SER A 44 -9.54 -40.03 -14.25
N VAL A 45 -9.04 -38.80 -14.48
CA VAL A 45 -9.57 -37.88 -15.48
C VAL A 45 -8.62 -37.88 -16.68
N GLN A 46 -9.08 -38.51 -17.78
CA GLN A 46 -8.45 -38.45 -19.09
C GLN A 46 -8.30 -37.00 -19.54
N ARG A 47 -7.05 -36.53 -19.67
CA ARG A 47 -6.73 -35.30 -20.41
C ARG A 47 -6.71 -35.63 -21.91
N HIS A 48 -7.62 -35.01 -22.65
CA HIS A 48 -7.55 -34.93 -24.10
C HIS A 48 -6.41 -33.99 -24.48
N GLU A 49 -5.40 -34.54 -25.16
CA GLU A 49 -4.36 -33.78 -25.84
C GLU A 49 -4.96 -33.22 -27.13
N THR A 50 -5.09 -31.89 -27.22
CA THR A 50 -5.34 -31.19 -28.48
C THR A 50 -4.02 -30.59 -28.95
N GLU A 51 -3.36 -31.36 -29.80
CA GLU A 51 -2.29 -30.94 -30.70
C GLU A 51 -2.83 -29.85 -31.63
N ILE A 52 -2.40 -28.62 -31.42
CA ILE A 52 -2.60 -27.50 -32.35
C ILE A 52 -1.24 -27.18 -32.96
N ASP A 53 -0.98 -27.85 -34.07
CA ASP A 53 0.10 -27.53 -34.99
C ASP A 53 -0.28 -26.24 -35.75
N GLY A 54 0.56 -25.22 -35.63
CA GLY A 54 0.17 -23.82 -35.87
C GLY A 54 1.35 -22.95 -36.29
N THR A 55 1.97 -23.34 -37.39
CA THR A 55 2.94 -22.59 -38.19
C THR A 55 2.55 -21.12 -38.42
N ALA A 56 3.43 -20.18 -38.09
CA ALA A 56 3.65 -18.94 -38.86
C ALA A 56 4.89 -18.17 -38.37
N CYS A 57 5.95 -18.21 -39.18
CA CYS A 57 7.10 -17.33 -39.09
C CYS A 57 6.68 -15.88 -39.37
N ASN A 58 6.64 -15.03 -38.35
CA ASN A 58 6.56 -13.59 -38.54
C ASN A 58 7.96 -13.04 -38.73
N LYS A 59 8.23 -12.56 -39.95
CA LYS A 59 9.44 -11.83 -40.32
C LYS A 59 9.63 -10.63 -39.40
N GLU A 60 10.80 -10.56 -38.79
CA GLU A 60 11.38 -9.34 -38.23
C GLU A 60 11.25 -8.19 -39.25
N PRO A 61 10.68 -7.04 -38.87
CA PRO A 61 10.98 -5.81 -39.56
C PRO A 61 12.39 -5.36 -39.15
N ASP A 62 13.33 -5.38 -40.09
CA ASP A 62 14.64 -4.73 -39.97
C ASP A 62 14.45 -3.27 -39.54
N ILE A 63 14.65 -2.99 -38.26
CA ILE A 63 14.67 -1.62 -37.74
C ILE A 63 16.05 -1.06 -38.08
N ALA A 64 16.11 -0.35 -39.20
CA ALA A 64 17.26 0.44 -39.61
C ALA A 64 17.70 1.32 -38.44
N THR A 65 18.91 1.06 -37.96
CA THR A 65 19.57 1.80 -36.89
C THR A 65 19.97 3.17 -37.44
N HIS A 66 19.05 4.13 -37.43
CA HIS A 66 19.39 5.52 -37.65
C HIS A 66 20.03 6.06 -36.36
N GLY A 67 21.36 6.19 -36.38
CA GLY A 67 22.09 6.97 -35.40
C GLY A 67 21.70 8.44 -35.52
N ASP A 68 20.64 8.83 -34.81
CA ASP A 68 20.26 10.23 -34.65
C ASP A 68 20.75 10.71 -33.28
N SER A 69 21.76 11.56 -33.33
CA SER A 69 22.40 12.18 -32.18
C SER A 69 21.42 13.11 -31.45
N GLY A 70 20.85 12.62 -30.36
CA GLY A 70 20.79 13.36 -29.09
C GLY A 70 19.97 14.65 -29.02
N PHE A 71 19.00 14.90 -29.91
CA PHE A 71 18.02 15.95 -29.66
C PHE A 71 16.86 15.39 -28.83
N PHE A 72 16.84 15.76 -27.55
CA PHE A 72 15.72 15.48 -26.65
C PHE A 72 14.47 16.15 -27.21
N ARG A 73 13.61 15.39 -27.89
CA ARG A 73 12.31 15.89 -28.35
C ARG A 73 11.40 16.01 -27.13
N PRO A 74 10.90 17.22 -26.80
CA PRO A 74 9.94 17.40 -25.73
C PRO A 74 8.73 16.51 -26.01
N TYR A 75 8.33 15.72 -25.01
CA TYR A 75 7.19 14.82 -25.12
C TYR A 75 5.92 15.63 -25.40
N SER A 76 5.45 15.63 -26.64
CA SER A 76 4.18 16.25 -27.02
C SER A 76 3.05 15.33 -26.57
N SER A 77 2.46 15.64 -25.42
CA SER A 77 1.31 14.92 -24.89
C SER A 77 0.20 14.84 -25.94
N LEU A 78 -0.31 13.63 -26.20
CA LEU A 78 -1.45 13.43 -27.11
C LEU A 78 -2.69 14.23 -26.68
N PHE A 79 -2.79 14.57 -25.40
CA PHE A 79 -3.86 15.41 -24.86
C PHE A 79 -3.70 16.91 -25.18
N ALA A 80 -2.57 17.35 -25.73
CA ALA A 80 -2.39 18.72 -26.19
C ALA A 80 -3.29 19.06 -27.39
N SER A 81 -3.66 18.05 -28.20
CA SER A 81 -4.47 18.22 -29.41
C SER A 81 -5.97 18.10 -29.17
N TYR A 82 -6.41 17.76 -27.96
CA TYR A 82 -7.83 17.55 -27.63
C TYR A 82 -8.26 18.46 -26.47
N PRO A 83 -8.52 19.75 -26.74
CA PRO A 83 -8.86 20.73 -25.70
C PRO A 83 -10.16 20.41 -24.95
N THR A 84 -11.06 19.65 -25.55
CA THR A 84 -12.30 19.20 -24.91
C THR A 84 -12.09 18.14 -23.82
N LEU A 85 -10.93 17.45 -23.80
CA LEU A 85 -10.59 16.48 -22.76
C LEU A 85 -9.89 17.11 -21.53
N ARG A 86 -9.68 18.45 -21.53
CA ARG A 86 -9.11 19.18 -20.38
C ARG A 86 -10.14 19.56 -19.30
N LEU A 87 -11.39 19.10 -19.45
CA LEU A 87 -12.46 19.36 -18.51
C LEU A 87 -12.23 18.55 -17.21
N GLY A 88 -11.51 19.14 -16.24
CA GLY A 88 -11.69 18.70 -14.84
C GLY A 88 -10.56 18.90 -13.84
N LEU A 89 -9.32 19.21 -14.25
CA LEU A 89 -8.20 19.30 -13.30
C LEU A 89 -7.52 20.67 -13.22
N GLY A 90 -8.02 21.66 -13.96
CA GLY A 90 -7.56 23.05 -13.86
C GLY A 90 -8.30 23.81 -12.77
N GLY A 91 -7.74 23.89 -11.56
CA GLY A 91 -8.12 24.89 -10.58
C GLY A 91 -8.06 26.28 -11.21
N ASN A 92 -9.16 27.02 -11.12
CA ASN A 92 -9.35 28.30 -11.80
C ASN A 92 -9.05 29.45 -10.82
N PRO A 93 -7.91 30.17 -10.92
CA PRO A 93 -7.75 31.44 -10.24
C PRO A 93 -8.42 32.54 -11.08
N GLY A 94 -9.69 32.78 -10.79
CA GLY A 94 -10.35 34.06 -11.06
C GLY A 94 -10.98 34.23 -12.45
N ALA A 95 -12.31 34.11 -12.50
CA ALA A 95 -13.16 35.02 -13.27
C ALA A 95 -14.62 34.82 -12.87
N ASN A 96 -15.25 35.94 -12.54
CA ASN A 96 -16.63 36.06 -12.12
C ASN A 96 -17.56 35.72 -13.28
N SER A 97 -18.42 34.72 -13.12
CA SER A 97 -19.55 34.52 -14.04
C SER A 97 -20.77 34.09 -13.25
N ILE A 98 -21.66 35.05 -13.07
CA ILE A 98 -22.96 34.92 -12.39
C ILE A 98 -23.93 34.34 -13.41
N ALA A 99 -24.40 33.12 -13.18
CA ALA A 99 -25.62 32.59 -13.78
C ALA A 99 -26.42 31.82 -12.70
N PRO A 100 -27.69 32.18 -12.44
CA PRO A 100 -28.49 31.57 -11.40
C PRO A 100 -29.31 30.40 -11.99
N LEU A 101 -28.94 29.16 -11.65
CA LEU A 101 -29.80 28.00 -11.85
C LEU A 101 -29.75 27.14 -10.60
N ASP A 102 -30.89 27.14 -9.89
CA ASP A 102 -31.41 26.11 -9.00
C ASP A 102 -30.40 25.39 -8.09
N GLY A 103 -30.13 26.03 -6.96
CA GLY A 103 -29.36 25.49 -5.86
C GLY A 103 -30.08 24.35 -5.16
N GLY A 104 -29.78 23.13 -5.58
CA GLY A 104 -29.87 21.99 -4.69
C GLY A 104 -28.77 22.12 -3.65
N ASP A 105 -29.15 22.46 -2.42
CA ASP A 105 -28.28 22.47 -1.25
C ASP A 105 -27.73 21.05 -1.00
N VAL A 106 -26.70 20.66 -1.76
CA VAL A 106 -25.78 19.61 -1.35
C VAL A 106 -25.02 20.17 -0.16
N SER A 107 -25.64 20.06 1.00
CA SER A 107 -25.00 20.20 2.30
C SER A 107 -23.94 19.10 2.39
N SER A 108 -22.80 19.33 1.72
CA SER A 108 -21.54 18.67 2.01
C SER A 108 -21.16 19.14 3.39
N SER A 109 -21.82 18.59 4.41
CA SER A 109 -21.38 18.70 5.78
C SER A 109 -19.94 18.22 5.77
N PRO A 110 -18.96 19.10 6.00
CA PRO A 110 -17.59 18.64 6.14
C PRO A 110 -17.59 17.75 7.37
N SER A 111 -17.49 16.44 7.15
CA SER A 111 -17.25 15.47 8.20
C SER A 111 -15.84 15.71 8.75
N PHE A 112 -15.67 16.81 9.49
CA PHE A 112 -14.41 17.23 10.14
C PHE A 112 -13.93 16.23 11.19
N GLU A 113 -14.74 15.22 11.52
CA GLU A 113 -14.36 14.08 12.36
C GLU A 113 -13.26 13.22 11.69
N HIS A 114 -13.09 13.28 10.37
CA HIS A 114 -12.03 12.51 9.67
C HIS A 114 -10.66 13.19 9.67
N SER A 115 -10.56 14.48 10.02
CA SER A 115 -9.31 15.25 9.90
C SER A 115 -8.22 14.87 10.92
N LEU A 116 -8.52 13.97 11.87
CA LEU A 116 -7.58 13.51 12.89
C LEU A 116 -7.10 12.07 12.68
N LEU A 117 -7.62 11.38 11.66
CA LEU A 117 -7.12 10.06 11.31
C LEU A 117 -5.86 10.22 10.44
N PRO A 118 -4.74 9.61 10.83
CA PRO A 118 -3.57 9.58 9.97
C PRO A 118 -3.92 8.88 8.66
N ASP A 119 -3.31 9.34 7.57
CA ASP A 119 -3.52 8.75 6.25
C ASP A 119 -3.02 7.29 6.23
N LEU A 120 -3.96 6.34 6.22
CA LEU A 120 -3.67 4.92 6.18
C LEU A 120 -3.27 4.44 4.77
N GLN A 121 -3.42 5.28 3.74
CA GLN A 121 -3.05 4.93 2.38
C GLN A 121 -1.54 4.65 2.28
N ALA A 122 -0.72 5.46 2.94
CA ALA A 122 0.72 5.24 3.03
C ALA A 122 1.07 3.90 3.70
N LEU A 123 0.30 3.50 4.73
CA LEU A 123 0.49 2.21 5.39
C LEU A 123 0.15 1.05 4.46
N ARG A 124 -0.99 1.13 3.76
CA ARG A 124 -1.40 0.11 2.80
C ARG A 124 -0.35 -0.05 1.71
N ALA A 125 0.17 1.06 1.18
CA ALA A 125 1.26 1.02 0.21
C ALA A 125 2.52 0.35 0.79
N ALA A 126 2.91 0.69 2.03
CA ALA A 126 4.06 0.06 2.68
C ALA A 126 3.86 -1.44 2.93
N ALA A 127 2.66 -1.85 3.35
CA ALA A 127 2.31 -3.26 3.55
C ALA A 127 2.34 -4.04 2.23
N LEU A 128 1.81 -3.46 1.15
CA LEU A 128 1.93 -4.02 -0.19
C LEU A 128 3.39 -4.16 -0.62
N ILE A 129 4.23 -3.16 -0.36
CA ILE A 129 5.67 -3.22 -0.66
C ILE A 129 6.37 -4.32 0.14
N LYS A 130 6.00 -4.57 1.39
CA LYS A 130 6.55 -5.69 2.17
C LYS A 130 6.12 -7.06 1.62
N GLN A 131 4.95 -7.14 1.01
CA GLN A 131 4.48 -8.37 0.35
C GLN A 131 5.10 -8.58 -1.02
N LEU A 132 5.60 -7.51 -1.64
CA LEU A 132 6.42 -7.60 -2.84
C LEU A 132 7.78 -8.16 -2.45
N ASP A 133 7.94 -9.47 -2.66
CA ASP A 133 9.23 -10.14 -2.58
C ASP A 133 10.16 -9.56 -3.66
N PRO A 134 11.25 -8.87 -3.30
CA PRO A 134 12.14 -8.24 -4.28
C PRO A 134 12.87 -9.26 -5.17
N GLU A 135 12.89 -10.54 -4.77
CA GLU A 135 13.49 -11.61 -5.57
C GLU A 135 12.52 -12.15 -6.64
N ARG A 136 11.22 -11.87 -6.51
CA ARG A 136 10.22 -12.31 -7.49
C ARG A 136 10.07 -11.31 -8.62
N GLN A 137 9.98 -11.83 -9.84
CA GLN A 137 9.75 -11.01 -11.03
C GLN A 137 8.25 -10.77 -11.24
N ILE A 138 7.91 -9.67 -11.92
CA ILE A 138 6.54 -9.41 -12.36
C ILE A 138 6.22 -10.37 -13.51
N CYS A 139 5.06 -11.00 -13.48
CA CYS A 139 4.64 -11.93 -14.52
C CYS A 139 4.64 -11.25 -15.90
N GLN A 140 5.43 -11.78 -16.83
CA GLN A 140 5.58 -11.24 -18.19
C GLN A 140 4.27 -11.12 -18.96
N PHE A 141 3.27 -11.96 -18.65
CA PHE A 141 1.96 -11.93 -19.31
C PHE A 141 1.08 -10.77 -18.85
N GLU A 142 1.39 -10.14 -17.71
CA GLU A 142 0.64 -8.99 -17.22
C GLU A 142 1.25 -7.66 -17.69
N VAL A 143 2.48 -7.64 -18.21
CA VAL A 143 3.13 -6.43 -18.73
C VAL A 143 2.87 -6.34 -20.24
N PRO A 144 2.38 -5.20 -20.79
CA PRO A 144 2.25 -3.87 -20.20
C PRO A 144 0.84 -3.50 -19.65
N GLY A 145 0.09 -4.44 -19.08
CA GLY A 145 -1.11 -4.13 -18.26
C GLY A 145 -2.44 -4.65 -18.78
N GLY A 146 -2.45 -5.63 -19.69
CA GLY A 146 -3.69 -6.12 -20.31
C GLY A 146 -3.87 -7.63 -20.39
N GLY A 147 -2.85 -8.42 -20.06
CA GLY A 147 -2.96 -9.88 -20.07
C GLY A 147 -3.37 -10.43 -18.71
N ILE A 148 -4.04 -11.59 -18.72
CA ILE A 148 -4.38 -12.35 -17.53
C ILE A 148 -3.55 -13.62 -17.58
N CYS A 149 -2.69 -13.83 -16.58
CA CYS A 149 -2.02 -15.11 -16.45
C CYS A 149 -3.05 -16.20 -16.14
N ARG A 150 -3.00 -17.29 -16.90
CA ARG A 150 -3.89 -18.45 -16.73
C ARG A 150 -3.29 -19.56 -15.89
N ASP A 151 -2.01 -19.45 -15.53
CA ASP A 151 -1.34 -20.45 -14.74
C ASP A 151 -1.64 -20.25 -13.24
N ALA A 152 -2.29 -21.25 -12.66
CA ALA A 152 -2.62 -21.27 -11.23
C ALA A 152 -1.37 -21.40 -10.34
N LYS A 153 -0.27 -21.93 -10.89
CA LYS A 153 0.99 -22.18 -10.21
C LYS A 153 2.12 -21.24 -10.68
N CYS A 154 1.78 -20.09 -11.24
CA CYS A 154 2.78 -19.10 -11.61
C CYS A 154 3.47 -18.55 -10.36
N ASP A 155 4.80 -18.67 -10.32
CA ASP A 155 5.63 -18.22 -9.19
C ASP A 155 5.89 -16.70 -9.21
N ASP A 156 5.66 -16.07 -10.37
CA ASP A 156 5.82 -14.63 -10.59
C ASP A 156 4.72 -13.79 -9.89
N LEU A 157 5.03 -12.51 -9.69
CA LEU A 157 4.11 -11.54 -9.11
C LEU A 157 3.04 -11.10 -10.12
N HIS A 158 1.78 -11.26 -9.72
CA HIS A 158 0.60 -10.81 -10.45
C HIS A 158 0.09 -9.48 -9.91
N LEU A 159 0.20 -8.41 -10.69
CA LEU A 159 -0.33 -7.08 -10.40
C LEU A 159 -1.86 -7.11 -10.24
N SER A 160 -2.53 -7.98 -10.99
CA SER A 160 -3.98 -8.20 -10.84
C SER A 160 -4.38 -8.63 -9.42
N ARG A 161 -3.55 -9.47 -8.77
CA ARG A 161 -3.75 -9.87 -7.37
C ARG A 161 -3.45 -8.74 -6.40
N LEU A 162 -2.45 -7.92 -6.69
CA LEU A 162 -2.10 -6.74 -5.88
C LEU A 162 -3.16 -5.64 -5.95
N HIS A 163 -3.82 -5.48 -7.10
CA HIS A 163 -4.92 -4.52 -7.24
C HIS A 163 -6.14 -4.97 -6.43
N ASN A 164 -6.46 -6.27 -6.46
CA ASN A 164 -7.51 -6.85 -5.62
C ASN A 164 -7.10 -6.95 -4.13
N ALA A 165 -5.80 -6.80 -3.84
CA ALA A 165 -5.26 -6.72 -2.49
C ALA A 165 -5.53 -5.35 -1.83
N GLU A 166 -6.37 -4.48 -2.41
CA GLU A 166 -7.01 -3.39 -1.65
C GLU A 166 -7.72 -3.91 -0.38
N MET A 167 -8.04 -5.21 -0.34
CA MET A 167 -8.60 -5.90 0.82
C MET A 167 -7.56 -6.59 1.73
N VAL A 168 -6.26 -6.49 1.44
CA VAL A 168 -5.22 -7.00 2.35
C VAL A 168 -5.09 -6.03 3.51
N ASP A 169 -5.66 -6.44 4.64
CA ASP A 169 -5.51 -5.72 5.89
C ASP A 169 -4.03 -5.78 6.33
N PRO A 170 -3.37 -4.62 6.51
CA PRO A 170 -2.02 -4.57 7.06
C PRO A 170 -1.99 -5.18 8.46
N ASP A 171 -0.84 -5.74 8.84
CA ASP A 171 -0.70 -6.37 10.15
C ASP A 171 -0.88 -5.35 11.29
N ASP A 172 -1.53 -5.78 12.37
CA ASP A 172 -1.86 -4.89 13.50
C ASP A 172 -0.58 -4.31 14.15
N HIS A 173 0.55 -5.03 14.06
CA HIS A 173 1.85 -4.54 14.52
C HIS A 173 2.37 -3.36 13.68
N ASP A 174 2.26 -3.44 12.35
CA ASP A 174 2.69 -2.38 11.45
C ASP A 174 1.82 -1.12 11.60
N VAL A 175 0.51 -1.33 11.76
CA VAL A 175 -0.43 -0.25 12.06
C VAL A 175 -0.05 0.43 13.37
N ALA A 176 0.19 -0.34 14.44
CA ALA A 176 0.58 0.19 15.74
C ALA A 176 1.90 0.97 15.68
N ALA A 177 2.90 0.45 14.96
CA ALA A 177 4.21 1.10 14.78
C ALA A 177 4.09 2.44 14.04
N LEU A 178 3.28 2.50 12.98
CA LEU A 178 3.02 3.75 12.28
C LEU A 178 2.29 4.75 13.17
N LEU A 179 1.24 4.32 13.87
CA LEU A 179 0.50 5.17 14.79
C LEU A 179 1.43 5.77 15.85
N CYS A 180 2.32 4.97 16.46
CA CYS A 180 3.30 5.47 17.42
C CYS A 180 4.28 6.47 16.79
N SER A 181 4.67 6.26 15.53
CA SER A 181 5.58 7.16 14.79
C SER A 181 4.95 8.51 14.47
N THR A 182 3.63 8.60 14.33
CA THR A 182 2.92 9.87 14.09
C THR A 182 2.91 10.83 15.28
N GLY A 183 3.42 10.39 16.44
CA GLY A 183 3.67 11.23 17.62
C GLY A 183 2.44 11.43 18.52
N GLY A 184 2.67 11.52 19.83
CA GLY A 184 1.63 11.82 20.82
C GLY A 184 0.74 10.64 21.25
N LEU A 185 1.07 9.42 20.81
CA LEU A 185 0.36 8.21 21.21
C LEU A 185 1.05 7.45 22.36
N PRO A 186 0.28 6.64 23.11
CA PRO A 186 0.82 5.77 24.16
C PRO A 186 1.81 4.73 23.62
N PRO A 187 2.50 3.98 24.51
CA PRO A 187 3.47 2.95 24.12
C PRO A 187 2.89 1.93 23.13
N LEU A 188 3.74 1.41 22.24
CA LEU A 188 3.41 0.47 21.17
C LEU A 188 2.55 -0.70 21.66
N ASP A 189 2.94 -1.32 22.78
CA ASP A 189 2.24 -2.49 23.33
C ASP A 189 0.77 -2.19 23.65
N LYS A 190 0.48 -0.97 24.11
CA LYS A 190 -0.89 -0.55 24.46
C LYS A 190 -1.74 -0.33 23.21
N VAL A 191 -1.16 0.30 22.18
CA VAL A 191 -1.83 0.51 20.90
C VAL A 191 -2.11 -0.83 20.21
N LEU A 192 -1.12 -1.72 20.19
CA LEU A 192 -1.23 -3.07 19.64
C LEU A 192 -2.30 -3.89 20.36
N SER A 193 -2.28 -3.91 21.70
CA SER A 193 -3.31 -4.58 22.49
C SER A 193 -4.71 -4.06 22.19
N ALA A 194 -4.87 -2.74 22.02
CA ALA A 194 -6.16 -2.13 21.71
C ALA A 194 -6.65 -2.46 20.29
N LEU A 195 -5.74 -2.54 19.31
CA LEU A 195 -6.07 -2.96 17.94
C LEU A 195 -6.53 -4.42 17.89
N GLN A 196 -5.84 -5.30 18.61
CA GLN A 196 -6.21 -6.71 18.74
C GLN A 196 -7.56 -6.88 19.43
N ASP A 197 -7.82 -6.15 20.52
CA ASP A 197 -9.12 -6.16 21.20
C ASP A 197 -10.25 -5.66 20.28
N ALA A 198 -10.01 -4.57 19.53
CA ALA A 198 -10.97 -4.07 18.55
C ALA A 198 -11.29 -5.10 17.45
N ARG A 199 -10.30 -5.89 17.03
CA ARG A 199 -10.45 -6.96 16.04
C ARG A 199 -11.24 -8.15 16.57
N LEU A 200 -11.01 -8.55 17.83
CA LEU A 200 -11.77 -9.61 18.49
C LEU A 200 -13.23 -9.21 18.68
N LYS A 201 -13.48 -7.92 18.94
CA LYS A 201 -14.83 -7.40 19.16
C LYS A 201 -15.66 -7.36 17.88
N ASP A 202 -15.09 -6.87 16.77
CA ASP A 202 -15.77 -6.79 15.48
C ASP A 202 -14.88 -7.33 14.35
N THR A 203 -14.98 -8.63 14.07
CA THR A 203 -14.20 -9.30 13.02
C THR A 203 -14.52 -8.83 11.61
N THR A 204 -15.72 -8.26 11.40
CA THR A 204 -16.18 -7.74 10.10
C THR A 204 -15.87 -6.25 9.91
N SER A 205 -15.28 -5.59 10.91
CA SER A 205 -14.98 -4.16 10.82
C SER A 205 -13.74 -3.89 9.96
N THR A 206 -13.80 -2.83 9.17
CA THR A 206 -12.65 -2.40 8.36
C THR A 206 -11.53 -1.87 9.26
N LEU A 207 -10.29 -1.91 8.78
CA LEU A 207 -9.13 -1.36 9.47
C LEU A 207 -9.36 0.09 9.94
N GLU A 208 -9.91 0.94 9.08
CA GLU A 208 -10.17 2.36 9.38
C GLU A 208 -11.06 2.49 10.61
N THR A 209 -12.11 1.66 10.67
CA THR A 209 -13.07 1.66 11.77
C THR A 209 -12.40 1.20 13.07
N ARG A 210 -11.55 0.17 12.99
CA ARG A 210 -10.78 -0.33 14.14
C ARG A 210 -9.80 0.73 14.65
N VAL A 211 -9.02 1.33 13.76
CA VAL A 211 -8.07 2.40 14.08
C VAL A 211 -8.78 3.60 14.68
N ALA A 212 -9.88 4.05 14.09
CA ALA A 212 -10.69 5.16 14.62
C ALA A 212 -11.18 4.89 16.05
N ARG A 213 -11.68 3.68 16.29
CA ARG A 213 -12.13 3.26 17.62
C ARG A 213 -10.99 3.22 18.63
N VAL A 214 -9.83 2.68 18.25
CA VAL A 214 -8.63 2.67 19.12
C VAL A 214 -8.22 4.09 19.44
N MET A 215 -8.11 4.97 18.45
CA MET A 215 -7.77 6.37 18.65
C MET A 215 -8.77 7.08 19.57
N GLN A 216 -10.06 6.78 19.46
CA GLN A 216 -11.09 7.31 20.35
C GLN A 216 -10.96 6.76 21.78
N SER A 217 -10.67 5.46 21.92
CA SER A 217 -10.47 4.83 23.23
C SER A 217 -9.21 5.32 23.93
N LEU A 218 -8.15 5.69 23.20
CA LEU A 218 -6.92 6.20 23.78
C LEU A 218 -7.05 7.66 24.25
N ARG A 219 -7.94 8.45 23.62
CA ARG A 219 -8.23 9.84 24.03
C ARG A 219 -9.02 9.93 25.32
N HIS A 220 -9.81 8.91 25.62
CA HIS A 220 -10.51 8.79 26.89
C HIS A 220 -9.79 7.72 27.71
N PRO A 221 -8.73 8.08 28.47
CA PRO A 221 -8.21 7.15 29.46
C PRO A 221 -9.40 6.73 30.32
N GLY A 222 -9.79 5.46 30.21
CA GLY A 222 -10.89 4.93 30.99
C GLY A 222 -10.68 5.24 32.47
N PRO A 223 -11.72 5.16 33.31
CA PRO A 223 -11.69 5.50 34.74
C PRO A 223 -10.68 4.68 35.59
N TRP A 224 -9.81 3.90 34.95
CA TRP A 224 -8.70 3.16 35.54
C TRP A 224 -7.44 4.00 35.76
N ALA A 225 -7.45 5.31 35.44
CA ALA A 225 -6.36 6.18 35.84
C ALA A 225 -6.35 6.26 37.37
N PRO A 226 -5.26 5.83 38.05
CA PRO A 226 -5.16 5.99 39.49
C PRO A 226 -5.24 7.49 39.82
N PRO A 227 -5.93 7.88 40.91
CA PRO A 227 -6.06 9.29 41.28
C PRO A 227 -4.66 9.88 41.45
N SER A 228 -4.34 10.91 40.66
CA SER A 228 -3.13 11.70 40.83
C SER A 228 -3.13 12.27 42.24
N THR A 229 -2.17 11.82 43.05
CA THR A 229 -1.97 12.27 44.43
C THR A 229 -1.04 13.48 44.48
#